data_AF-A0A0A6ZHW3-F1
#
_entry.id   AF-A0A0A6ZHW3-F1
#
_cell.length_a   1.000
_cell.length_b   1.000
_cell.length_c   1.000
_cell.angle_alpha   90.00
_cell.angle_beta   90.00
_cell.angle_gamma   90.00
#
_symmetry.space_group_name_H-M   'P 1'
#
loop_
_entity.id
_entity.type
_entity.pdbx_description
1 polymer ?
#
loop_
_entity_poly.entity_id
_entity_poly.type
_entity_poly.pdbx_seq_one_letter_code
_entity_poly.pdbx_strand_id
1 'polypeptide(L)'
;LERQVALDSGVSVIAEHEGKIIYTDTDKIILSGNGDTLSIPLVMYQRSNKNTCMHQIPRVQRDKCIKKGQILADGAATVGGELALGKNVLVAYMPWEGYNFEDAVLISERLVYEDI
;
A
#
# COMPACT_ATOMS: atom_id res chain seq x y z
N LEU A 1 3.26 6.38 -14.28
CA LEU A 1 1.78 6.31 -14.43
C LEU A 1 1.14 5.85 -13.12
N GLU A 2 1.72 4.81 -12.53
CA GLU A 2 1.44 4.15 -11.26
C GLU A 2 1.17 5.12 -10.11
N ARG A 3 2.03 6.15 -9.95
CA ARG A 3 1.85 7.18 -8.93
C ARG A 3 0.56 7.99 -9.09
N GLN A 4 0.24 8.38 -10.32
CA GLN A 4 -0.98 9.14 -10.61
C GLN A 4 -2.21 8.26 -10.35
N VAL A 5 -2.17 7.01 -10.81
CA VAL A 5 -3.26 6.04 -10.60
C VAL A 5 -3.50 5.78 -9.12
N ALA A 6 -2.45 5.57 -8.33
CA ALA A 6 -2.58 5.34 -6.90
C ALA A 6 -3.20 6.54 -6.18
N LEU A 7 -2.81 7.77 -6.54
CA LEU A 7 -3.38 9.00 -5.99
C LEU A 7 -4.85 9.18 -6.38
N ASP A 8 -5.17 9.03 -7.67
CA ASP A 8 -6.52 9.25 -8.21
C ASP A 8 -7.49 8.12 -7.82
N SER A 9 -6.98 6.95 -7.41
CA SER A 9 -7.80 5.81 -6.97
C SER A 9 -8.57 6.05 -5.67
N GLY A 10 -8.13 7.01 -4.84
CA GLY A 10 -8.71 7.28 -3.52
C GLY A 10 -8.44 6.19 -2.47
N VAL A 11 -7.63 5.18 -2.77
CA VAL A 11 -7.35 4.08 -1.84
C VAL A 11 -6.26 4.46 -0.82
N SER A 12 -5.30 5.30 -1.22
CA SER A 12 -4.24 5.84 -0.35
C SER A 12 -4.72 7.08 0.40
N VAL A 13 -4.20 7.29 1.61
CA VAL A 13 -4.54 8.47 2.43
C VAL A 13 -3.54 9.59 2.14
N ILE A 14 -4.06 10.75 1.76
CA ILE A 14 -3.27 11.93 1.37
C ILE A 14 -3.49 13.05 2.38
N ALA A 15 -2.44 13.80 2.70
CA ALA A 15 -2.52 14.96 3.56
C ALA A 15 -3.22 16.14 2.85
N GLU A 16 -4.40 16.52 3.32
CA GLU A 16 -5.12 17.70 2.81
C GLU A 16 -4.48 19.03 3.24
N HIS A 17 -3.79 19.00 4.39
CA HIS A 17 -3.12 20.14 5.00
C HIS A 17 -1.66 19.81 5.31
N GLU A 18 -0.81 20.83 5.32
CA GLU A 18 0.54 20.70 5.85
C GLU A 18 0.53 20.72 7.38
N GLY A 19 1.50 20.05 7.99
CA GLY A 19 1.55 19.92 9.43
C GLY A 19 2.61 18.94 9.91
N LYS A 20 2.63 18.68 11.21
CA LYS A 20 3.54 17.76 11.88
C LYS A 20 2.76 16.57 12.45
N ILE A 21 3.26 15.35 12.23
CA ILE A 21 2.65 14.14 12.79
C ILE A 21 2.89 14.11 14.31
N ILE A 22 1.82 14.16 15.08
CA ILE A 22 1.88 14.10 16.55
C ILE A 22 1.86 12.65 17.02
N TYR A 23 1.06 11.82 16.33
CA TYR A 23 0.80 10.44 16.69
C TYR A 23 0.48 9.65 15.43
N THR A 24 0.95 8.41 15.39
CA THR A 24 0.63 7.46 14.33
C THR A 24 0.37 6.11 14.97
N ASP A 25 -0.70 5.48 14.53
CA ASP A 25 -1.10 4.14 14.95
C ASP A 25 -1.71 3.45 13.72
N THR A 26 -2.02 2.17 13.90
CA THR A 26 -2.58 1.31 12.87
C THR A 26 -3.99 1.74 12.50
N ASP A 27 -4.77 2.29 13.44
CA ASP A 27 -6.16 2.72 13.23
C ASP A 27 -6.32 4.20 12.88
N LYS A 28 -5.33 5.06 13.16
CA LYS A 28 -5.41 6.49 12.90
C LYS A 28 -4.06 7.21 12.85
N ILE A 29 -4.05 8.35 12.18
CA ILE A 29 -2.94 9.29 12.11
C ILE A 29 -3.41 10.64 12.66
N ILE A 30 -2.61 11.26 13.52
CA ILE A 30 -2.90 12.59 14.07
C ILE A 30 -1.87 13.60 13.56
N LEU A 31 -2.37 14.61 12.85
CA LEU A 31 -1.59 15.70 12.25
C LEU A 31 -1.90 17.01 12.99
N SER A 32 -0.90 17.77 13.42
CA SER A 32 -1.06 19.16 13.88
C SER A 32 -0.67 20.12 12.76
N GLY A 33 -1.55 21.05 12.41
CA GLY A 33 -1.29 22.09 11.42
C GLY A 33 -2.12 23.32 11.70
N ASN A 34 -1.55 24.52 11.48
CA ASN A 34 -2.23 25.80 11.65
C ASN A 34 -2.95 26.03 13.00
N GLY A 35 -2.43 25.43 14.08
CA GLY A 35 -3.02 25.55 15.42
C GLY A 35 -4.08 24.49 15.76
N ASP A 36 -4.54 23.73 14.77
CA ASP A 36 -5.52 22.65 14.94
C ASP A 36 -4.86 21.27 14.90
N THR A 37 -5.59 20.29 15.44
CA THR A 37 -5.20 18.87 15.41
C THR A 37 -6.24 18.08 14.62
N LEU A 38 -5.82 17.47 13.52
CA LEU A 38 -6.64 16.65 12.65
C LEU A 38 -6.40 15.17 12.94
N SER A 39 -7.46 14.44 13.27
CA SER A 39 -7.43 12.98 13.42
C SER A 39 -7.96 12.32 12.15
N ILE A 40 -7.12 11.52 11.49
CA ILE A 40 -7.42 10.84 10.24
C ILE A 40 -7.56 9.34 10.53
N PRO A 41 -8.77 8.78 10.55
CA PRO A 41 -8.96 7.34 10.75
C PRO A 41 -8.49 6.55 9.52
N LEU A 42 -7.91 5.38 9.75
CA LEU A 42 -7.46 4.45 8.72
C LEU A 42 -8.43 3.27 8.61
N VAL A 43 -8.62 2.80 7.38
CA VAL A 43 -9.43 1.62 7.10
C VAL A 43 -8.65 0.35 7.46
N MET A 44 -9.20 -0.46 8.36
CA MET A 44 -8.57 -1.68 8.85
C MET A 44 -9.41 -2.93 8.52
N TYR A 45 -8.85 -3.84 7.72
CA TYR A 45 -9.43 -5.16 7.41
C TYR A 45 -10.90 -5.11 6.91
N GLN A 46 -11.23 -4.09 6.13
CA GLN A 46 -12.57 -3.93 5.57
C GLN A 46 -12.74 -4.79 4.33
N ARG A 47 -13.88 -5.48 4.20
CA ARG A 47 -14.22 -6.27 3.00
C ARG A 47 -14.70 -5.36 1.88
N SER A 48 -14.16 -5.54 0.67
CA SER A 48 -14.65 -4.86 -0.54
C SER A 48 -15.87 -5.55 -1.15
N ASN A 49 -16.53 -4.88 -2.11
CA ASN A 49 -17.65 -5.45 -2.88
C ASN A 49 -17.28 -6.74 -3.63
N LYS A 50 -15.99 -6.97 -3.91
CA LYS A 50 -15.46 -8.18 -4.56
C LYS A 50 -14.72 -9.10 -3.60
N ASN A 51 -14.98 -8.98 -2.29
CA ASN A 51 -14.42 -9.84 -1.24
C ASN A 51 -12.89 -9.76 -1.09
N THR A 52 -12.28 -8.66 -1.49
CA THR A 52 -10.86 -8.39 -1.21
C THR A 52 -10.71 -7.61 0.10
N CYS A 53 -9.53 -7.68 0.72
CA CYS A 53 -9.21 -6.92 1.93
C CYS A 53 -8.80 -5.48 1.57
N MET A 54 -9.51 -4.50 2.14
CA MET A 54 -9.14 -3.09 2.14
C MET A 54 -8.51 -2.78 3.49
N HIS A 55 -7.22 -2.47 3.46
CA HIS A 55 -6.43 -2.20 4.65
C HIS A 55 -5.44 -1.08 4.32
N GLN A 56 -5.41 -0.05 5.15
CA GLN A 56 -4.54 1.11 5.01
C GLN A 56 -3.44 1.03 6.07
N ILE A 57 -2.19 1.18 5.62
CA ILE A 57 -0.99 1.06 6.46
C ILE A 57 -0.34 2.43 6.55
N PRO A 58 -0.18 3.01 7.75
CA PRO A 58 0.52 4.28 7.92
C PRO A 58 1.97 4.17 7.46
N ARG A 59 2.43 5.17 6.69
CA ARG A 59 3.80 5.26 6.13
C ARG A 59 4.63 6.38 6.75
N VAL A 60 4.01 7.18 7.59
CA VAL A 60 4.63 8.32 8.26
C VAL A 60 5.02 7.96 9.68
N GLN A 61 6.11 8.57 10.15
CA GLN A 61 6.57 8.44 11.52
C GLN A 61 6.18 9.68 12.33
N ARG A 62 6.12 9.51 13.65
CA ARG A 62 5.95 10.60 14.59
C ARG A 62 7.02 11.68 14.36
N ASP A 63 6.65 12.92 14.62
CA ASP A 63 7.49 14.12 14.49
C ASP A 63 7.92 14.51 13.07
N LYS A 64 7.43 13.81 12.04
CA LYS A 64 7.69 14.17 10.65
C LYS A 64 6.81 15.34 10.20
N CYS A 65 7.41 16.33 9.54
CA CYS A 65 6.69 17.38 8.83
C CYS A 65 6.19 16.87 7.47
N ILE A 66 4.91 17.09 7.21
CA ILE A 66 4.19 16.64 6.03
C ILE A 66 3.69 17.86 5.27
N LYS A 67 3.81 17.82 3.94
CA LYS A 67 3.26 18.85 3.05
C LYS A 67 1.88 18.42 2.54
N LYS A 68 1.06 19.40 2.16
CA LYS A 68 -0.17 19.14 1.42
C LYS A 68 0.11 18.27 0.19
N GLY A 69 -0.73 17.26 -0.04
CA GLY A 69 -0.62 16.33 -1.16
C GLY A 69 0.35 15.17 -0.93
N GLN A 70 1.02 15.09 0.23
CA GLN A 70 1.90 13.97 0.56
C GLN A 70 1.10 12.79 1.10
N ILE A 71 1.53 11.57 0.77
CA ILE A 71 0.89 10.33 1.23
C ILE A 71 1.22 10.08 2.70
N LEU A 72 0.17 9.80 3.47
CA LEU A 72 0.19 9.49 4.88
C LEU A 72 0.13 7.98 5.15
N ALA A 73 -0.71 7.27 4.40
CA ALA A 73 -0.87 5.82 4.48
C ALA A 73 -1.03 5.23 3.08
N ASP A 74 -0.38 4.09 2.86
CA ASP A 74 -0.62 3.26 1.67
C ASP A 74 -1.93 2.49 1.87
N GLY A 75 -2.66 2.27 0.80
CA GLY A 75 -3.85 1.43 0.79
C GLY A 75 -3.62 0.06 0.14
N ALA A 76 -4.72 -0.68 -0.07
CA ALA A 76 -4.67 -1.96 -0.77
C ALA A 76 -4.04 -1.82 -2.16
N ALA A 77 -3.11 -2.72 -2.48
CA ALA A 77 -2.36 -2.75 -3.74
C ALA A 77 -1.57 -1.46 -4.05
N THR A 78 -1.07 -0.77 -3.02
CA THR A 78 -0.17 0.38 -3.19
C THR A 78 1.04 0.27 -2.27
N VAL A 79 2.19 0.72 -2.74
CA VAL A 79 3.43 0.79 -1.95
C VAL A 79 4.13 2.11 -2.27
N GLY A 80 4.38 2.92 -1.23
CA GLY A 80 5.08 4.19 -1.39
C GLY A 80 4.36 5.20 -2.28
N GLY A 81 3.02 5.12 -2.37
CA GLY A 81 2.25 5.97 -3.27
C GLY A 81 2.19 5.53 -4.72
N GLU A 82 2.66 4.34 -5.04
CA GLU A 82 2.60 3.77 -6.38
C GLU A 82 1.74 2.51 -6.38
N LEU A 83 1.12 2.22 -7.51
CA LEU A 83 0.32 1.01 -7.70
C LEU A 83 1.23 -0.23 -7.67
N ALA A 84 0.90 -1.20 -6.83
CA ALA A 84 1.63 -2.45 -6.64
C ALA A 84 0.64 -3.64 -6.67
N LEU A 85 0.31 -4.10 -7.88
CA LEU A 85 -0.66 -5.19 -8.10
C LEU A 85 -0.08 -6.60 -7.88
N GLY A 86 1.24 -6.72 -7.71
CA GLY A 86 1.94 -7.99 -7.59
C GLY A 86 3.35 -7.82 -7.04
N LYS A 87 4.22 -8.78 -7.34
CA LYS A 87 5.58 -8.84 -6.81
C LYS A 87 6.59 -9.04 -7.91
N ASN A 88 7.80 -8.58 -7.66
CA ASN A 88 8.94 -8.87 -8.52
C ASN A 88 9.47 -10.26 -8.17
N VAL A 89 9.52 -11.15 -9.16
CA VAL A 89 10.04 -12.52 -9.02
C VAL A 89 11.12 -12.78 -10.06
N LEU A 90 12.06 -13.67 -9.75
CA LEU A 90 13.06 -14.13 -10.70
C LEU A 90 12.42 -15.15 -11.64
N VAL A 91 12.52 -14.93 -12.95
CA VAL A 91 11.91 -15.79 -13.98
C VAL A 91 12.99 -16.46 -14.82
N ALA A 92 12.83 -17.75 -15.07
CA ALA A 92 13.64 -18.52 -16.01
C ALA A 92 12.77 -18.97 -17.18
N TYR A 93 13.23 -18.71 -18.42
CA TYR A 93 12.55 -19.12 -19.64
C TYR A 93 13.20 -20.38 -20.20
N MET A 94 12.72 -21.54 -19.78
CA MET A 94 13.18 -22.85 -20.27
C MET A 94 12.08 -23.89 -20.13
N PRO A 95 12.00 -24.89 -21.03
CA PRO A 95 11.19 -26.08 -20.79
C PRO A 95 11.68 -26.80 -19.52
N TRP A 96 10.76 -27.22 -18.66
CA TRP A 96 11.10 -27.93 -17.41
C TRP A 96 10.27 -29.20 -17.26
N GLU A 97 10.84 -30.33 -17.68
CA GLU A 97 10.28 -31.68 -17.51
C GLU A 97 8.78 -31.83 -17.89
N GLY A 98 8.28 -30.98 -18.79
CA GLY A 98 6.87 -30.95 -19.19
C GLY A 98 5.91 -30.31 -18.19
N TYR A 99 6.36 -29.86 -17.02
CA TYR A 99 5.49 -29.21 -16.03
C TYR A 99 5.05 -27.79 -16.43
N ASN A 100 5.76 -27.16 -17.35
CA ASN A 100 5.36 -25.89 -17.96
C ASN A 100 4.88 -26.06 -19.41
N PHE A 101 4.22 -27.18 -19.69
CA PHE A 101 3.59 -27.41 -21.00
C PHE A 101 2.41 -26.46 -21.21
N GLU A 102 2.25 -25.96 -22.45
CA GLU A 102 1.27 -24.93 -22.82
C GLU A 102 1.37 -23.67 -21.94
N ASP A 103 0.31 -23.36 -21.18
CA ASP A 103 0.19 -22.14 -20.37
C ASP A 103 0.47 -22.40 -18.87
N ALA A 104 0.99 -23.58 -18.53
CA ALA A 104 1.30 -23.92 -17.14
C ALA A 104 2.53 -23.14 -16.64
N VAL A 105 2.42 -22.60 -15.42
CA VAL A 105 3.51 -21.86 -14.76
C VAL A 105 4.03 -22.66 -13.58
N LEU A 106 5.33 -22.93 -13.58
CA LEU A 106 6.01 -23.53 -12.43
C LEU A 106 6.45 -22.43 -11.46
N ILE A 107 6.15 -22.62 -10.18
CA ILE A 107 6.56 -21.69 -9.13
C ILE A 107 7.48 -22.38 -8.12
N SER A 108 8.41 -21.61 -7.57
CA SER A 108 9.23 -22.07 -6.46
C SER A 108 8.40 -22.16 -5.19
N GLU A 109 8.57 -23.23 -4.42
CA GLU A 109 7.98 -23.40 -3.08
C GLU A 109 8.33 -22.23 -2.13
N ARG A 110 9.44 -21.54 -2.39
CA ARG A 110 9.88 -20.37 -1.64
C ARG A 110 8.81 -19.28 -1.60
N LEU A 111 8.02 -19.10 -2.65
CA LEU A 111 6.94 -18.11 -2.66
C LEU A 111 5.87 -18.41 -1.60
N VAL A 112 5.63 -19.70 -1.33
CA VAL A 112 4.69 -20.14 -0.30
C VAL A 112 5.29 -19.96 1.10
N TYR A 113 6.57 -20.28 1.29
CA TYR A 113 7.22 -20.19 2.59
C TYR A 113 7.56 -18.77 3.04
N GLU A 114 7.84 -17.87 2.10
CA GLU A 114 8.22 -16.48 2.39
C GLU A 114 7.04 -15.50 2.31
N ASP A 115 5.81 -15.98 2.04
CA ASP A 115 4.61 -15.16 1.81
C ASP A 115 4.87 -14.02 0.79
N ILE A 116 5.52 -14.36 -0.33
CA ILE A 116 5.85 -13.44 -1.42
C ILE A 116 4.77 -13.48 -2.49
#